data_AF-A0AAV2SCY6-F1
#
_entry.id   AF-A0AAV2SCY6-F1
#
_cell.length_a   1.000
_cell.length_b   1.000
_cell.length_c   1.000
_cell.angle_alpha   90.00
_cell.angle_beta   90.00
_cell.angle_gamma   90.00
#
_symmetry.space_group_name_H-M   'P 1'
#
loop_
_entity.id
_entity.type
_entity.pdbx_description
1 polymer ?
#
loop_
_entity_poly.entity_id
_entity_poly.type
_entity_poly.pdbx_seq_one_letter_code
_entity_poly.pdbx_strand_id
1 'polypeptide(L)'
;WGATSQVLQEVALDLISVEECREKYQNTPQPHSITDNMVCTLTPDKDACLGDSGGPLIFQIPDGRWVQIGVVSFGYECAHPDGPGVYANVANYIDWITSTTGSDHC
;
A
#
# COMPACT_ATOMS: atom_id res chain seq x y z
N TRP A 1 0.15 12.63 15.27
CA TRP A 1 0.89 13.15 14.09
C TRP A 1 2.31 13.50 14.49
N GLY A 2 3.30 13.01 13.73
CA GLY A 2 4.72 13.33 13.88
C GLY A 2 5.22 14.27 12.79
N ALA A 3 6.44 14.78 12.91
CA ALA A 3 7.09 15.56 11.85
C ALA A 3 7.53 14.65 10.69
N THR A 4 7.54 15.19 9.47
CA THR A 4 8.15 14.51 8.32
C THR A 4 9.66 14.43 8.48
N SER A 5 10.28 13.39 7.92
CA SER A 5 11.73 13.18 7.97
C SER A 5 12.42 13.79 6.74
N GLN A 6 13.62 14.33 6.92
CA GLN A 6 14.51 14.74 5.82
C GLN A 6 15.39 13.60 5.30
N VAL A 7 15.39 12.46 5.99
CA VAL A 7 16.12 11.25 5.62
C VAL A 7 15.12 10.16 5.32
N LEU A 8 15.29 9.45 4.19
CA LEU A 8 14.44 8.33 3.80
C LEU A 8 14.29 7.33 4.94
N GLN A 9 13.06 6.90 5.19
CA GLN A 9 12.71 5.89 6.19
C GLN A 9 12.09 4.68 5.50
N GLU A 10 12.09 3.55 6.18
CA GLU A 10 11.43 2.32 5.73
C GLU A 10 10.75 1.62 6.91
N VAL A 11 9.73 0.80 6.61
CA VAL A 11 9.01 0.03 7.62
C VAL A 11 8.55 -1.30 7.01
N ALA A 12 8.66 -2.38 7.79
CA ALA A 12 8.12 -3.68 7.43
C ALA A 12 6.63 -3.75 7.80
N LEU A 13 5.80 -4.13 6.83
CA LEU A 13 4.35 -4.19 6.91
C LEU A 13 3.84 -5.57 6.51
N ASP A 14 2.70 -5.96 7.08
CA ASP A 14 2.00 -7.21 6.82
C ASP A 14 0.85 -6.96 5.84
N LEU A 15 0.74 -7.82 4.84
CA LEU A 15 -0.38 -7.82 3.91
C LEU A 15 -1.62 -8.42 4.58
N ILE A 16 -2.78 -7.82 4.33
CA ILE A 16 -4.08 -8.40 4.66
C ILE A 16 -4.89 -8.65 3.39
N SER A 17 -5.93 -9.48 3.51
CA SER A 17 -6.82 -9.72 2.36
C SER A 17 -7.65 -8.47 2.03
N VAL A 18 -8.11 -8.40 0.78
CA VAL A 18 -9.00 -7.31 0.34
C VAL A 18 -10.33 -7.37 1.12
N GLU A 19 -10.79 -8.56 1.46
CA GLU A 19 -11.98 -8.80 2.28
C GLU A 19 -11.81 -8.23 3.69
N GLU A 20 -10.71 -8.54 4.36
CA GLU A 20 -10.41 -7.99 5.69
C GLU A 20 -10.29 -6.47 5.64
N CYS A 21 -9.65 -5.93 4.60
CA CYS A 21 -9.53 -4.49 4.39
C CYS A 21 -10.91 -3.82 4.24
N ARG A 22 -11.83 -4.41 3.47
CA ARG A 22 -13.22 -3.93 3.33
C ARG A 22 -13.95 -3.92 4.67
N GLU A 23 -13.85 -5.00 5.43
CA GLU A 23 -14.49 -5.13 6.74
C GLU A 23 -13.97 -4.07 7.73
N LYS A 24 -12.65 -3.85 7.74
CA LYS A 24 -12.00 -2.85 8.58
C LYS A 24 -12.49 -1.43 8.27
N TYR A 25 -12.53 -1.06 6.99
CA TYR A 25 -12.97 0.26 6.57
C TYR A 25 -14.45 0.55 6.87
N GLN A 26 -15.31 -0.48 6.99
CA GLN A 26 -16.71 -0.31 7.43
C GLN A 26 -16.81 0.18 8.88
N ASN A 27 -15.79 -0.06 9.71
CA ASN A 27 -15.74 0.37 11.11
C ASN A 27 -15.16 1.78 11.28
N THR A 28 -14.67 2.41 10.21
CA THR A 28 -14.12 3.76 10.27
C THR A 28 -15.24 4.82 10.14
N PRO A 29 -15.08 6.01 10.76
CA PRO A 29 -16.01 7.12 10.56
C PRO A 29 -16.08 7.64 9.12
N GLN A 30 -15.09 7.29 8.29
CA GLN A 30 -14.96 7.70 6.89
C GLN A 30 -14.81 6.45 6.01
N PRO A 31 -15.90 5.71 5.75
CA PRO A 31 -15.83 4.49 4.96
C PRO A 31 -15.35 4.79 3.55
N HIS A 32 -14.36 4.03 3.10
CA HIS A 32 -13.86 4.06 1.72
C HIS A 32 -14.25 2.78 1.00
N SER A 33 -14.56 2.89 -0.29
CA SER A 33 -14.83 1.72 -1.12
C SER A 33 -13.50 1.06 -1.50
N ILE A 34 -13.26 -0.13 -0.97
CA ILE A 34 -12.07 -0.93 -1.30
C ILE A 34 -12.37 -1.82 -2.50
N THR A 35 -11.61 -1.61 -3.58
CA THR A 35 -11.77 -2.29 -4.87
C THR A 35 -10.70 -3.36 -5.09
N ASP A 36 -10.88 -4.24 -6.07
CA ASP A 36 -9.88 -5.26 -6.43
C ASP A 36 -8.59 -4.67 -7.06
N ASN A 37 -8.61 -3.38 -7.38
CA ASN A 37 -7.43 -2.62 -7.83
C ASN A 37 -6.55 -2.14 -6.67
N MET A 38 -6.79 -2.62 -5.45
CA MET A 38 -6.10 -2.19 -4.25
C MET A 38 -5.45 -3.38 -3.55
N VAL A 39 -4.33 -3.12 -2.89
CA VAL A 39 -3.71 -4.01 -1.91
C VAL A 39 -3.65 -3.27 -0.58
N CYS A 40 -3.82 -3.98 0.53
CA CYS A 40 -3.89 -3.38 1.86
C CYS A 40 -2.84 -3.96 2.80
N THR A 41 -2.35 -3.11 3.70
CA THR A 41 -1.45 -3.52 4.80
C THR A 41 -2.05 -3.15 6.14
N LEU A 42 -1.85 -4.00 7.14
CA LEU A 42 -2.19 -3.68 8.53
C LEU A 42 -1.16 -4.30 9.46
N THR A 43 -0.36 -3.46 10.10
CA THR A 43 0.62 -3.87 11.09
C THR A 43 0.46 -3.00 12.33
N PRO A 44 0.46 -3.57 13.55
CA PRO A 44 0.37 -2.79 14.77
C PRO A 44 1.44 -1.68 14.83
N ASP A 45 1.00 -0.46 15.12
CA ASP A 45 1.84 0.74 15.30
C ASP A 45 2.72 1.14 14.10
N LYS A 46 2.44 0.61 12.90
CA LYS A 46 3.26 0.82 11.69
C LYS A 46 2.39 1.04 10.47
N ASP A 47 2.72 2.07 9.69
CA ASP A 47 1.98 2.43 8.49
C ASP A 47 2.79 3.38 7.59
N ALA A 48 2.39 3.50 6.33
CA ALA A 48 2.72 4.67 5.52
C ALA A 48 1.84 5.84 5.97
N CYS A 49 2.36 7.07 5.89
CA CYS A 49 1.70 8.24 6.46
C CYS A 49 1.83 9.48 5.55
N LEU A 50 1.63 10.65 6.14
CA LEU A 50 1.70 11.94 5.44
C LEU A 50 3.06 12.13 4.77
N GLY A 51 3.02 12.34 3.46
CA GLY A 51 4.22 12.53 2.63
C GLY A 51 4.68 11.28 1.89
N ASP A 52 4.12 10.11 2.21
CA ASP A 52 4.52 8.85 1.57
C ASP A 52 3.70 8.52 0.32
N SER A 53 2.66 9.30 -0.01
CA SER A 53 1.82 9.11 -1.19
C SER A 53 2.64 9.00 -2.49
N GLY A 54 2.37 7.95 -3.28
CA GLY A 54 3.14 7.62 -4.47
C GLY A 54 4.40 6.78 -4.22
N GLY A 55 4.78 6.57 -2.95
CA GLY A 55 5.90 5.73 -2.57
C GLY A 55 5.66 4.24 -2.88
N PRO A 56 6.73 3.44 -3.04
CA PRO A 56 6.60 2.03 -3.41
C PRO A 56 6.36 1.14 -2.19
N LEU A 57 5.40 0.22 -2.31
CA LEU A 57 5.32 -0.97 -1.45
C LEU A 57 6.05 -2.11 -2.17
N ILE A 58 7.14 -2.59 -1.58
CA ILE A 58 8.00 -3.63 -2.17
C ILE A 58 7.93 -4.93 -1.38
N PHE A 59 8.07 -6.04 -2.08
CA PHE A 59 8.07 -7.38 -1.51
C PHE A 59 9.28 -8.18 -2.03
N GLN A 60 9.93 -8.94 -1.16
CA GLN A 60 11.03 -9.82 -1.56
C GLN A 60 10.48 -11.21 -1.90
N ILE A 61 10.61 -11.62 -3.17
CA ILE A 61 10.19 -12.94 -3.62
C ILE A 61 11.24 -14.01 -3.27
N PRO A 62 10.91 -15.32 -3.31
CA PRO A 62 11.78 -16.39 -2.82
C PRO A 62 13.18 -16.47 -3.47
N ASP A 63 13.35 -15.91 -4.67
CA ASP A 63 14.64 -15.85 -5.37
C ASP A 63 15.54 -14.67 -4.92
N GLY A 64 15.08 -13.88 -3.95
CA GLY A 64 15.80 -12.76 -3.35
C GLY A 64 15.59 -11.41 -4.05
N ARG A 65 14.88 -11.35 -5.18
CA ARG A 65 14.58 -10.09 -5.86
C ARG A 65 13.49 -9.30 -5.12
N TRP A 66 13.61 -7.98 -5.17
CA TRP A 66 12.57 -7.07 -4.73
C TRP A 66 11.66 -6.70 -5.90
N VAL A 67 10.36 -6.82 -5.69
CA VAL A 67 9.33 -6.45 -6.66
C VAL A 67 8.40 -5.41 -6.05
N GLN A 68 7.98 -4.43 -6.84
CA GLN A 68 7.00 -3.45 -6.40
C GLN A 68 5.59 -4.03 -6.57
N ILE A 69 4.87 -4.19 -5.46
CA ILE A 69 3.51 -4.75 -5.45
C ILE A 69 2.44 -3.68 -5.26
N GLY A 70 2.83 -2.50 -4.75
CA GLY A 70 1.90 -1.42 -4.46
C GLY A 70 2.48 -0.02 -4.66
N VAL A 71 1.58 0.95 -4.77
CA VAL A 71 1.87 2.39 -4.72
C VAL A 71 1.02 3.01 -3.62
N VAL A 72 1.63 3.68 -2.64
CA VAL A 72 0.91 4.32 -1.51
C VAL A 72 -0.17 5.24 -2.05
N SER A 73 -1.42 5.01 -1.63
CA SER A 73 -2.58 5.76 -2.11
C SER A 73 -3.26 6.55 -0.97
N PHE A 74 -3.87 5.85 -0.01
CA PHE A 74 -4.58 6.48 1.11
C PHE A 74 -4.63 5.59 2.35
N GLY A 75 -5.12 6.13 3.46
CA GLY A 75 -5.27 5.47 4.76
C GLY A 75 -6.23 6.28 5.63
N TYR A 76 -6.81 5.68 6.68
CA TYR A 76 -7.58 6.41 7.68
C TYR A 76 -6.79 6.51 8.97
N GLU A 77 -6.22 7.69 9.26
CA GLU A 77 -5.29 7.94 10.39
C GLU A 77 -4.09 6.97 10.41
N CYS A 78 -2.87 7.49 10.49
CA CYS A 78 -1.69 6.63 10.36
C CYS A 78 -1.63 5.57 11.48
N ALA A 79 -1.45 4.30 11.09
CA ALA A 79 -1.40 3.14 11.97
C ALA A 79 -2.67 2.90 12.80
N HIS A 80 -3.83 3.33 12.32
CA HIS A 80 -5.10 3.07 12.99
C HIS A 80 -5.50 1.59 12.90
N PRO A 81 -5.90 0.92 14.00
CA PRO A 81 -6.21 -0.53 14.01
C PRO A 81 -7.35 -0.96 13.07
N ASP A 82 -8.23 -0.03 12.73
CA ASP A 82 -9.34 -0.22 11.79
C ASP A 82 -9.18 0.56 10.47
N GLY A 83 -8.04 1.24 10.28
CA GLY A 83 -7.72 1.98 9.06
C GLY A 83 -6.47 1.43 8.38
N PRO A 84 -6.54 0.26 7.71
CA PRO A 84 -5.42 -0.29 6.96
C PRO A 84 -4.85 0.72 5.95
N GLY A 85 -3.54 0.67 5.72
CA GLY A 85 -2.91 1.39 4.62
C GLY A 85 -3.37 0.80 3.28
N VAL A 86 -3.76 1.64 2.32
CA VAL A 86 -4.28 1.22 1.01
C VAL A 86 -3.37 1.71 -0.11
N TYR A 87 -3.05 0.79 -1.01
CA TYR A 87 -2.10 0.97 -2.10
C TYR A 87 -2.76 0.57 -3.42
N ALA A 88 -2.40 1.22 -4.52
CA ALA A 88 -2.79 0.75 -5.85
C ALA A 88 -2.09 -0.59 -6.14
N ASN A 89 -2.83 -1.62 -6.53
CA ASN A 89 -2.29 -2.95 -6.83
C ASN A 89 -1.57 -2.94 -8.17
N VAL A 90 -0.24 -2.91 -8.15
CA VAL A 90 0.60 -2.77 -9.37
C VAL A 90 0.38 -3.92 -10.35
N ALA A 91 0.08 -5.13 -9.86
CA ALA A 91 -0.15 -6.29 -10.71
C ALA A 91 -1.30 -6.08 -11.70
N ASN A 92 -2.34 -5.32 -11.32
CA ASN A 92 -3.49 -5.03 -12.19
C ASN A 92 -3.18 -3.98 -13.27
N TYR A 93 -2.02 -3.31 -13.21
CA TYR A 93 -1.65 -2.22 -14.11
C TYR A 93 -0.42 -2.50 -14.95
N ILE A 94 0.15 -3.71 -14.91
CA ILE A 94 1.36 -4.07 -15.66
C ILE A 94 1.20 -3.79 -17.16
N ASP A 95 0.09 -4.18 -17.79
CA ASP A 95 -0.13 -3.94 -19.22
C ASP A 95 -0.09 -2.45 -19.58
N TRP A 96 -0.70 -1.61 -18.73
CA TRP A 96 -0.68 -0.16 -18.90
C TRP A 96 0.72 0.42 -18.68
N ILE A 97 1.44 -0.06 -17.66
CA ILE A 97 2.81 0.37 -17.36
C ILE A 97 3.73 0.02 -18.53
N THR A 98 3.70 -1.23 -18.99
CA THR A 98 4.53 -1.74 -20.10
C THR A 98 4.24 -0.99 -21.39
N SER A 99 2.97 -0.80 -21.75
CA SER A 99 2.60 -0.06 -22.97
C SER A 99 2.97 1.41 -22.93
N THR A 100 2.96 2.03 -21.74
CA THR A 100 3.31 3.45 -21.58
C THR A 100 4.83 3.68 -21.53
N THR A 101 5.57 2.77 -20.89
CA THR A 101 7.02 2.93 -20.68
C THR A 101 7.86 2.27 -21.78
N GLY A 102 7.26 1.42 -22.61
CA GLY A 102 7.96 0.64 -23.63
C GLY A 102 8.91 -0.41 -23.07
N SER A 103 8.71 -0.82 -21.81
CA SER A 103 9.60 -1.73 -21.09
C SER A 103 8.88 -3.00 -20.70
N ASP A 104 9.35 -4.16 -21.17
CA ASP A 104 8.89 -5.47 -20.69
C ASP A 104 9.50 -5.73 -19.31
N HIS A 105 8.68 -5.60 -18.27
CA HIS A 105 9.09 -5.78 -16.88
C HIS A 105 8.21 -6.82 -16.18
N CYS A 106 8.49 -8.09 -16.50
CA CYS A 106 8.18 -9.28 -15.70
C CYS A 106 9.36 -10.26 -15.79
#